data_AF-A0A163E8Z9-F1
#
_entry.id   AF-A0A163E8Z9-F1
#
_cell.length_a   1.000
_cell.length_b   1.000
_cell.length_c   1.000
_cell.angle_alpha   90.00
_cell.angle_beta   90.00
_cell.angle_gamma   90.00
#
_symmetry.space_group_name_H-M   'P 1'
#
loop_
_entity.id
_entity.type
_entity.pdbx_description
1 polymer ?
#
loop_
_entity_poly.entity_id
_entity_poly.type
_entity_poly.pdbx_seq_one_letter_code
_entity_poly.pdbx_strand_id
1 'polypeptide(L)'
;MPQLLNLNNELLTAIAGHLSIDDLKTFSIVCHKFAMIAHDDSVWREMLYNNFGITYKLPEETWKSMYARKHEDPTNNRMCPHVCRLTRPALEPYVRKYQQVLNWLPKNLNCTTCGQNQHHAGVCMYMWQGNTRLRCRDCAYKFHTTFNDRRGILFRLPRLQLFCFACSRQLGETRGDSSEAHFVHGILKTLTHDSEIGQESLRQKEQCLRERELYATDADRASVLESDPHYYFVDRMWLTTWFLRTCDGDIGKGPIPNHTLAGPDDKLNPDARPRGNFAGGISIVTPYLWKYLVDTYGLSGNVYTSDDIKGPEYCELRQSIADWRLN
;
A
#
# COMPACT_ATOMS: atom_id res chain seq x y z
N MET A 1 -4.44 -4.46 -50.01
CA MET A 1 -4.36 -5.61 -49.09
C MET A 1 -3.04 -6.38 -49.08
N PRO A 2 -2.38 -6.75 -50.20
CA PRO A 2 -1.15 -7.57 -50.14
C PRO A 2 0.03 -6.88 -49.43
N GLN A 3 0.07 -5.54 -49.43
CA GLN A 3 1.12 -4.77 -48.74
C GLN A 3 1.06 -4.86 -47.21
N LEU A 4 -0.13 -5.03 -46.61
CA LEU A 4 -0.26 -5.07 -45.15
C LEU A 4 0.14 -6.44 -44.58
N LEU A 5 -0.08 -7.52 -45.35
CA LEU A 5 0.36 -8.87 -45.00
C LEU A 5 1.89 -9.01 -44.98
N ASN A 6 2.59 -8.15 -45.71
CA ASN A 6 4.05 -8.12 -45.78
C ASN A 6 4.69 -7.41 -44.57
N LEU A 7 3.90 -6.74 -43.72
CA LEU A 7 4.41 -6.18 -42.48
C LEU A 7 4.85 -7.29 -41.52
N ASN A 8 5.88 -7.00 -40.72
CA ASN A 8 6.30 -7.90 -39.67
C ASN A 8 5.23 -7.94 -38.54
N ASN A 9 5.32 -8.96 -37.68
CA ASN A 9 4.32 -9.16 -36.63
C ASN A 9 4.32 -8.01 -35.61
N GLU A 10 5.46 -7.39 -35.33
CA GLU A 10 5.56 -6.26 -34.38
C GLU A 10 4.77 -5.03 -34.85
N LEU A 11 4.89 -4.65 -36.12
CA LEU A 11 4.13 -3.54 -36.70
C LEU A 11 2.64 -3.87 -36.75
N LEU A 12 2.28 -5.12 -37.04
CA LEU A 12 0.89 -5.55 -37.01
C LEU A 12 0.30 -5.53 -35.59
N THR A 13 1.08 -5.92 -34.58
CA THR A 13 0.71 -5.80 -33.16
C THR A 13 0.50 -4.34 -32.78
N ALA A 14 1.40 -3.44 -33.17
CA ALA A 14 1.27 -2.01 -32.90
C ALA A 14 0.02 -1.42 -33.57
N ILE A 15 -0.25 -1.77 -34.83
CA ILE A 15 -1.47 -1.36 -35.54
C ILE A 15 -2.71 -1.90 -34.83
N ALA A 16 -2.73 -3.19 -34.51
CA ALA A 16 -3.83 -3.82 -33.78
C ALA A 16 -4.08 -3.19 -32.41
N GLY A 17 -3.01 -2.76 -31.73
CA GLY A 17 -3.06 -2.08 -30.44
C GLY A 17 -3.72 -0.69 -30.47
N HIS A 18 -3.94 -0.10 -31.65
CA HIS A 18 -4.68 1.16 -31.83
C HIS A 18 -6.14 0.96 -32.21
N LEU A 19 -6.57 -0.28 -32.48
CA LEU A 19 -7.94 -0.59 -32.87
C LEU A 19 -8.89 -0.54 -31.66
N SER A 20 -10.15 -0.21 -31.91
CA SER A 20 -11.21 -0.47 -30.93
C SER A 20 -11.42 -1.98 -30.76
N ILE A 21 -12.12 -2.41 -29.71
CA ILE A 21 -12.40 -3.84 -29.50
C ILE A 21 -13.18 -4.43 -30.69
N ASP A 22 -14.10 -3.68 -31.27
CA ASP A 22 -14.92 -4.15 -32.40
C ASP A 22 -14.14 -4.16 -33.71
N ASP A 23 -13.24 -3.19 -33.91
CA ASP A 23 -12.31 -3.19 -35.05
C ASP A 23 -11.30 -4.33 -34.92
N LEU A 24 -10.85 -4.66 -33.71
CA LEU A 24 -9.94 -5.77 -33.46
C LEU A 24 -10.61 -7.13 -33.77
N LYS A 25 -11.90 -7.29 -33.44
CA LYS A 25 -12.68 -8.47 -33.86
C LYS A 25 -12.74 -8.56 -35.38
N THR A 26 -13.03 -7.44 -36.04
CA THR A 26 -13.08 -7.38 -37.52
C THR A 26 -11.71 -7.70 -38.13
N PHE A 27 -10.64 -7.14 -37.58
CA PHE A 27 -9.26 -7.43 -37.98
C PHE A 27 -8.93 -8.92 -37.86
N SER A 28 -9.38 -9.57 -36.78
CA SER A 28 -9.10 -10.98 -36.52
C SER A 28 -9.71 -11.94 -37.55
N ILE A 29 -10.85 -11.59 -38.16
CA ILE A 29 -11.55 -12.47 -39.12
C ILE A 29 -11.06 -12.31 -40.57
N VAL A 30 -10.21 -11.33 -40.87
CA VAL A 30 -9.75 -11.06 -42.24
C VAL A 30 -8.86 -12.19 -42.78
N CYS A 31 -7.91 -12.68 -41.98
CA CYS A 31 -7.02 -13.78 -42.38
C CYS A 31 -6.37 -14.44 -41.16
N HIS A 32 -5.81 -15.65 -41.36
CA HIS A 32 -5.13 -16.41 -40.30
C HIS A 32 -4.02 -15.62 -39.60
N LYS A 33 -3.19 -14.87 -40.35
CA LYS A 33 -2.10 -14.06 -39.76
C LYS A 33 -2.65 -13.00 -38.80
N PHE A 34 -3.72 -12.30 -39.18
CA PHE A 34 -4.33 -11.29 -38.32
C PHE A 34 -5.09 -11.91 -37.15
N ALA A 35 -5.72 -13.07 -37.35
CA ALA A 35 -6.29 -13.85 -36.26
C ALA A 35 -5.24 -14.16 -35.19
N MET A 36 -4.05 -14.66 -35.59
CA MET A 36 -2.96 -14.93 -34.66
C MET A 36 -2.51 -13.66 -33.92
N ILE A 37 -2.33 -12.54 -34.62
CA ILE A 37 -1.93 -11.27 -33.99
C ILE A 37 -2.99 -10.81 -32.99
N ALA A 38 -4.28 -10.79 -33.35
CA ALA A 38 -5.35 -10.33 -32.47
C ALA A 38 -5.52 -11.15 -31.18
N HIS A 39 -5.15 -12.44 -31.23
CA HIS A 39 -5.18 -13.33 -30.06
C HIS A 39 -3.88 -13.30 -29.24
N ASP A 40 -2.83 -12.66 -29.74
CA ASP A 40 -1.58 -12.50 -29.01
C ASP A 40 -1.73 -11.50 -27.86
N ASP A 41 -1.19 -11.85 -26.69
CA ASP A 41 -1.30 -11.04 -25.48
C ASP A 41 -0.58 -9.68 -25.61
N SER A 42 0.40 -9.57 -26.50
CA SER A 42 1.10 -8.31 -26.78
C SER A 42 0.19 -7.24 -27.37
N VAL A 43 -0.85 -7.59 -28.13
CA VAL A 43 -1.83 -6.61 -28.63
C VAL A 43 -2.55 -5.94 -27.47
N TRP A 44 -2.97 -6.73 -26.47
CA TRP A 44 -3.65 -6.21 -25.29
C TRP A 44 -2.73 -5.33 -24.44
N ARG A 45 -1.43 -5.61 -24.40
CA ARG A 45 -0.42 -4.72 -23.80
C ARG A 45 -0.39 -3.38 -24.52
N GLU A 46 -0.31 -3.37 -25.85
CA GLU A 46 -0.31 -2.13 -26.63
C GLU A 46 -1.62 -1.36 -26.46
N MET A 47 -2.78 -2.03 -26.47
CA MET A 47 -4.07 -1.39 -26.20
C MET A 47 -4.13 -0.78 -24.79
N LEU A 48 -3.63 -1.48 -23.77
CA LEU A 48 -3.61 -0.99 -22.40
C LEU A 48 -2.71 0.25 -22.26
N TYR A 49 -1.55 0.25 -22.94
CA TYR A 49 -0.68 1.41 -23.01
C TYR A 49 -1.32 2.59 -23.76
N ASN A 50 -1.90 2.35 -24.93
CA ASN A 50 -2.49 3.40 -25.76
C ASN A 50 -3.72 4.05 -25.11
N ASN A 51 -4.58 3.24 -24.49
CA ASN A 51 -5.84 3.73 -23.92
C ASN A 51 -5.68 4.26 -22.49
N PHE A 52 -4.75 3.69 -21.70
CA PHE A 52 -4.65 3.99 -20.27
C PHE A 52 -3.25 4.40 -19.81
N GLY A 53 -2.21 4.27 -20.64
CA GLY A 53 -0.83 4.57 -20.27
C GLY A 53 -0.20 3.58 -19.27
N ILE A 54 -0.74 2.38 -19.16
CA ILE A 54 -0.26 1.35 -18.21
C ILE A 54 0.69 0.39 -18.92
N THR A 55 1.84 0.13 -18.31
CA THR A 55 2.88 -0.78 -18.83
C THR A 55 3.29 -1.84 -17.82
N TYR A 56 2.46 -2.09 -16.80
CA TYR A 56 2.71 -3.07 -15.77
C TYR A 56 1.48 -3.95 -15.53
N LYS A 57 1.74 -5.16 -15.03
CA LYS A 57 0.78 -6.16 -14.58
C LYS A 57 1.45 -7.09 -13.57
N LEU A 58 0.67 -7.92 -12.88
CA LEU A 58 1.23 -9.06 -12.16
C LEU A 58 1.84 -10.09 -13.14
N PRO A 59 2.92 -10.79 -12.74
CA PRO A 59 3.54 -11.83 -13.56
C PRO A 59 2.55 -12.91 -14.04
N GLU A 60 1.66 -13.33 -13.15
CA GLU A 60 0.66 -14.39 -13.32
C GLU A 60 -0.58 -13.98 -14.13
N GLU A 61 -0.83 -12.68 -14.34
CA GLU A 61 -1.98 -12.20 -15.09
C GLU A 61 -1.67 -12.05 -16.59
N THR A 62 -2.67 -12.10 -17.47
CA THR A 62 -2.49 -11.80 -18.90
C THR A 62 -2.77 -10.33 -19.16
N TRP A 63 -2.18 -9.73 -20.20
CA TRP A 63 -2.50 -8.37 -20.59
C TRP A 63 -3.97 -8.23 -21.01
N LYS A 64 -4.53 -9.28 -21.62
CA LYS A 64 -5.97 -9.34 -21.93
C LYS A 64 -6.85 -9.24 -20.69
N SER A 65 -6.57 -10.00 -19.63
CA SER A 65 -7.35 -9.93 -18.38
C SER A 65 -7.21 -8.57 -17.70
N MET A 66 -6.01 -7.99 -17.73
CA MET A 66 -5.74 -6.64 -17.22
C MET A 66 -6.51 -5.56 -17.97
N TYR A 67 -6.51 -5.65 -19.30
CA TYR A 67 -7.25 -4.73 -20.16
C TYR A 67 -8.75 -4.81 -19.88
N ALA A 68 -9.32 -6.02 -19.83
CA ALA A 68 -10.72 -6.22 -19.49
C ALA A 68 -11.07 -5.59 -18.12
N ARG A 69 -10.29 -5.91 -17.06
CA ARG A 69 -10.52 -5.35 -15.71
C ARG A 69 -10.48 -3.82 -15.70
N LYS A 70 -9.52 -3.21 -16.41
CA LYS A 70 -9.37 -1.75 -16.45
C LYS A 70 -10.45 -1.07 -17.28
N HIS A 71 -10.87 -1.70 -18.37
CA HIS A 71 -11.88 -1.19 -19.27
C HIS A 71 -13.30 -1.30 -18.66
N GLU A 72 -13.60 -2.39 -17.97
CA GLU A 72 -14.91 -2.64 -17.35
C GLU A 72 -15.14 -1.83 -16.07
N ASP A 73 -14.09 -1.60 -15.26
CA ASP A 73 -14.19 -0.82 -14.02
C ASP A 73 -13.06 0.21 -13.88
N PRO A 74 -13.11 1.32 -14.64
CA PRO A 74 -12.07 2.34 -14.60
C PRO A 74 -12.01 3.09 -13.25
N THR A 75 -13.12 3.09 -12.49
CA THR A 75 -13.26 3.81 -11.22
C THR A 75 -12.66 3.08 -10.03
N ASN A 76 -12.79 1.75 -9.97
CA ASN A 76 -12.24 0.93 -8.89
C ASN A 76 -10.87 0.35 -9.24
N ASN A 77 -10.58 0.11 -10.52
CA ASN A 77 -9.24 -0.27 -10.95
C ASN A 77 -8.32 0.95 -11.05
N ARG A 78 -7.82 1.40 -9.89
CA ARG A 78 -7.07 2.65 -9.75
C ARG A 78 -5.60 2.56 -10.20
N MET A 79 -5.23 1.76 -11.19
CA MET A 79 -3.85 1.77 -11.72
C MET A 79 -3.38 3.18 -12.15
N CYS A 80 -2.25 3.65 -11.63
CA CYS A 80 -1.62 4.92 -12.01
C CYS A 80 -0.75 4.76 -13.27
N PRO A 81 -0.97 5.53 -14.35
CA PRO A 81 -0.07 5.54 -15.51
C PRO A 81 1.20 6.37 -15.32
N HIS A 82 1.20 7.30 -14.36
CA HIS A 82 2.36 8.17 -14.15
C HIS A 82 3.56 7.42 -13.56
N VAL A 83 3.32 6.33 -12.82
CA VAL A 83 4.39 5.50 -12.25
C VAL A 83 5.13 4.71 -13.34
N CYS A 84 4.49 4.39 -14.47
CA CYS A 84 5.11 3.71 -15.63
C CYS A 84 6.32 4.47 -16.18
N ARG A 85 6.40 5.78 -15.94
CA ARG A 85 7.50 6.63 -16.39
C ARG A 85 8.78 6.43 -15.57
N LEU A 86 8.69 5.78 -14.42
CA LEU A 86 9.81 5.42 -13.56
C LEU A 86 10.46 4.12 -14.05
N THR A 87 10.90 4.10 -15.31
CA THR A 87 11.66 2.98 -15.87
C THR A 87 13.03 2.85 -15.20
N ARG A 88 13.67 1.68 -15.31
CA ARG A 88 14.99 1.45 -14.71
C ARG A 88 16.03 2.51 -15.10
N PRO A 89 16.18 2.93 -16.38
CA PRO A 89 17.08 4.03 -16.73
C PRO A 89 16.69 5.38 -16.11
N ALA A 90 15.38 5.66 -15.98
CA ALA A 90 14.90 6.88 -15.35
C ALA A 90 15.13 6.91 -13.83
N LEU A 91 15.26 5.74 -13.18
CA LEU A 91 15.48 5.62 -11.73
C LEU A 91 16.92 5.91 -11.29
N GLU A 92 17.90 5.69 -12.16
CA GLU A 92 19.34 5.82 -11.87
C GLU A 92 19.76 7.08 -11.06
N PRO A 93 19.36 8.32 -11.43
CA PRO A 93 19.71 9.50 -10.63
C PRO A 93 19.11 9.48 -9.22
N TYR A 94 17.94 8.87 -9.05
CA TYR A 94 17.25 8.77 -7.76
C TYR A 94 17.85 7.70 -6.87
N VAL A 95 18.29 6.57 -7.43
CA VAL A 95 19.05 5.53 -6.72
C VAL A 95 20.29 6.17 -6.09
N ARG A 96 21.14 6.80 -6.91
CA ARG A 96 22.35 7.47 -6.43
C ARG A 96 22.06 8.52 -5.35
N LYS A 97 21.00 9.32 -5.53
CA LYS A 97 20.63 10.33 -4.55
C LYS A 97 20.13 9.72 -3.24
N TYR A 98 19.29 8.69 -3.31
CA TYR A 98 18.79 7.98 -2.15
C TYR A 98 19.94 7.41 -1.32
N GLN A 99 20.90 6.75 -1.98
CA GLN A 99 22.09 6.19 -1.34
C GLN A 99 22.93 7.25 -0.62
N GLN A 100 23.10 8.43 -1.23
CA GLN A 100 23.78 9.54 -0.56
C GLN A 100 23.06 9.97 0.72
N VAL A 101 21.72 10.12 0.67
CA VAL A 101 20.92 10.63 1.77
C VAL A 101 20.88 9.68 2.96
N LEU A 102 20.90 8.36 2.72
CA LEU A 102 20.95 7.37 3.80
C LEU A 102 22.18 7.52 4.70
N ASN A 103 23.28 8.04 4.16
CA ASN A 103 24.53 8.25 4.88
C ASN A 103 24.64 9.64 5.52
N TRP A 104 23.60 10.48 5.43
CA TRP A 104 23.63 11.83 5.99
C TRP A 104 23.28 11.82 7.48
N LEU A 105 24.02 12.62 8.23
CA LEU A 105 23.68 12.90 9.63
C LEU A 105 22.31 13.59 9.73
N PRO A 106 21.52 13.35 10.80
CA PRO A 106 20.24 14.00 11.05
C PRO A 106 20.21 15.52 10.80
N LYS A 107 21.24 16.23 11.28
CA LYS A 107 21.41 17.68 11.11
C LYS A 107 21.52 18.16 9.65
N ASN A 108 21.86 17.26 8.72
CA ASN A 108 22.08 17.56 7.31
C ASN A 108 20.86 17.25 6.42
N LEU A 109 19.78 16.70 6.98
CA LEU A 109 18.55 16.39 6.24
C LEU A 109 17.68 17.65 6.03
N ASN A 110 18.22 18.64 5.34
CA ASN A 110 17.57 19.92 5.12
C ASN A 110 16.83 19.97 3.78
N CYS A 111 15.68 20.64 3.77
CA CYS A 111 14.98 20.97 2.53
C CYS A 111 15.83 21.92 1.68
N THR A 112 16.12 21.57 0.43
CA THR A 112 16.96 22.41 -0.46
C THR A 112 16.23 23.69 -0.92
N THR A 113 14.95 23.86 -0.59
CA THR A 113 14.17 25.06 -0.94
C THR A 113 14.01 26.02 0.23
N CYS A 114 13.61 25.54 1.40
CA CYS A 114 13.36 26.40 2.57
C CYS A 114 14.43 26.31 3.66
N GLY A 115 15.43 25.43 3.53
CA GLY A 115 16.50 25.25 4.51
C GLY A 115 16.09 24.52 5.80
N GLN A 116 14.79 24.32 6.05
CA GLN A 116 14.31 23.64 7.27
C GLN A 116 14.85 22.22 7.35
N ASN A 117 15.27 21.82 8.55
CA ASN A 117 15.63 20.44 8.84
C ASN A 117 14.38 19.55 8.85
N GLN A 118 14.46 18.40 8.20
CA GLN A 118 13.37 17.45 7.97
C GLN A 118 13.72 16.05 8.47
N HIS A 119 14.62 15.92 9.45
CA HIS A 119 15.00 14.62 10.00
C HIS A 119 13.77 13.84 10.50
N HIS A 120 12.88 14.48 11.26
CA HIS A 120 11.68 13.82 11.82
C HIS A 120 10.52 13.72 10.82
N ALA A 121 10.28 14.79 10.05
CA ALA A 121 9.16 14.84 9.10
C ALA A 121 9.42 14.01 7.82
N GLY A 122 10.69 13.78 7.50
CA GLY A 122 11.18 13.10 6.32
C GLY A 122 11.35 14.03 5.12
N VAL A 123 12.50 13.90 4.45
CA VAL A 123 12.75 14.54 3.16
C VAL A 123 12.05 13.78 2.03
N CYS A 124 11.67 14.53 0.99
CA CYS A 124 11.02 14.03 -0.20
C CYS A 124 11.86 14.32 -1.45
N MET A 125 11.76 13.45 -2.45
CA MET A 125 12.25 13.68 -3.82
C MET A 125 11.07 13.79 -4.78
N TYR A 126 11.11 14.75 -5.71
CA TYR A 126 10.14 14.86 -6.79
C TYR A 126 10.68 14.14 -8.03
N MET A 127 10.24 12.89 -8.24
CA MET A 127 10.71 12.03 -9.31
C MET A 127 10.09 12.45 -10.65
N TRP A 128 10.78 13.35 -11.34
CA TRP A 128 10.49 13.79 -12.70
C TRP A 128 11.77 14.31 -13.37
N GLN A 129 12.05 13.86 -14.60
CA GLN A 129 13.14 14.36 -15.46
C GLN A 129 14.50 14.52 -14.74
N GLY A 130 14.88 13.55 -13.89
CA GLY A 130 16.16 13.56 -13.17
C GLY A 130 16.26 14.58 -12.03
N ASN A 131 15.16 15.20 -11.59
CA ASN A 131 15.17 16.15 -10.47
C ASN A 131 15.43 15.45 -9.12
N THR A 132 16.68 15.48 -8.67
CA THR A 132 17.14 14.85 -7.41
C THR A 132 17.16 15.80 -6.21
N ARG A 133 16.54 17.00 -6.32
CA ARG A 133 16.52 17.95 -5.20
C ARG A 133 15.64 17.45 -4.06
N LEU A 134 16.14 17.59 -2.84
CA LEU A 134 15.40 17.22 -1.64
C LEU A 134 14.49 18.37 -1.21
N ARG A 135 13.28 18.03 -0.80
CA ARG A 135 12.25 18.99 -0.39
C ARG A 135 11.53 18.49 0.83
N CYS A 136 11.08 19.41 1.68
CA CYS A 136 9.97 19.09 2.58
C CYS A 136 8.69 18.86 1.73
N ARG A 137 7.68 18.24 2.34
CA ARG A 137 6.39 17.98 1.69
C ARG A 137 5.80 19.24 1.06
N ASP A 138 5.79 20.35 1.78
CA ASP A 138 5.15 21.59 1.34
C ASP A 138 5.90 22.24 0.16
N CYS A 139 7.23 22.26 0.20
CA CYS A 139 8.03 22.75 -0.92
C CYS A 139 7.89 21.85 -2.16
N ALA A 140 7.75 20.54 -1.97
CA ALA A 140 7.50 19.62 -3.08
C ALA A 140 6.10 19.83 -3.69
N TYR A 141 5.09 20.06 -2.85
CA TYR A 141 3.74 20.39 -3.31
C TYR A 141 3.70 21.72 -4.04
N LYS A 142 4.31 22.78 -3.49
CA LYS A 142 4.44 24.09 -4.16
C LYS A 142 5.11 23.94 -5.52
N PHE A 143 6.25 23.24 -5.56
CA PHE A 143 6.95 22.94 -6.81
C PHE A 143 6.03 22.22 -7.80
N HIS A 144 5.32 21.18 -7.38
CA HIS A 144 4.34 20.49 -8.22
C HIS A 144 3.28 21.43 -8.79
N THR A 145 2.71 22.33 -7.98
CA THR A 145 1.66 23.25 -8.43
C THR A 145 2.15 24.36 -9.36
N THR A 146 3.44 24.72 -9.30
CA THR A 146 4.03 25.76 -10.15
C THR A 146 4.31 25.27 -11.57
N PHE A 147 4.55 23.98 -11.78
CA PHE A 147 4.82 23.42 -13.11
C PHE A 147 3.55 22.77 -13.69
N ASN A 148 3.08 23.29 -14.83
CA ASN A 148 1.84 22.84 -15.50
C ASN A 148 1.82 21.34 -15.81
N ASP A 149 2.98 20.71 -15.96
CA ASP A 149 3.04 19.33 -16.42
C ASP A 149 2.61 18.33 -15.33
N ARG A 150 2.57 18.69 -14.03
CA ARG A 150 2.00 17.90 -12.91
C ARG A 150 2.31 16.38 -12.88
N ARG A 151 3.38 15.92 -13.51
CA ARG A 151 3.62 14.48 -13.79
C ARG A 151 4.55 13.77 -12.82
N GLY A 152 5.13 14.47 -11.85
CA GLY A 152 6.11 13.85 -10.96
C GLY A 152 5.46 13.01 -9.86
N ILE A 153 6.21 11.99 -9.45
CA ILE A 153 5.89 11.16 -8.29
C ILE A 153 6.69 11.69 -7.10
N LEU A 154 6.02 11.99 -5.99
CA LEU A 154 6.68 12.31 -4.74
C LEU A 154 7.15 11.02 -4.09
N PHE A 155 8.43 10.91 -3.79
CA PHE A 155 9.00 9.82 -3.01
C PHE A 155 9.42 10.34 -1.64
N ARG A 156 8.86 9.79 -0.56
CA ARG A 156 9.23 10.10 0.82
C ARG A 156 10.27 9.08 1.27
N LEU A 157 11.49 9.55 1.50
CA LEU A 157 12.67 8.68 1.61
C LEU A 157 12.63 7.76 2.84
N PRO A 158 12.35 8.24 4.08
CA PRO A 158 12.46 7.38 5.26
C PRO A 158 11.44 6.24 5.31
N ARG A 159 10.27 6.43 4.71
CA ARG A 159 9.12 5.51 4.78
C ARG A 159 8.88 4.75 3.48
N LEU A 160 9.71 5.00 2.47
CA LEU A 160 9.58 4.42 1.14
C LEU A 160 8.15 4.55 0.56
N GLN A 161 7.55 5.74 0.68
CA GLN A 161 6.19 6.02 0.22
C GLN A 161 6.23 6.79 -1.10
N LEU A 162 5.44 6.35 -2.08
CA LEU A 162 5.25 7.04 -3.36
C LEU A 162 3.87 7.67 -3.40
N PHE A 163 3.79 8.94 -3.79
CA PHE A 163 2.54 9.67 -3.98
C PHE A 163 2.50 10.27 -5.37
N CYS A 164 1.46 9.96 -6.13
CA CYS A 164 1.23 10.58 -7.42
C CYS A 164 0.34 11.80 -7.22
N PHE A 165 0.87 12.98 -7.57
CA PHE A 165 0.07 14.21 -7.49
C PHE A 165 -1.02 14.28 -8.55
N ALA A 166 -0.76 13.78 -9.77
CA ALA A 166 -1.78 13.74 -10.83
C ALA A 166 -2.97 12.85 -10.45
N CYS A 167 -2.73 11.71 -9.81
CA CYS A 167 -3.79 10.84 -9.30
C CYS A 167 -4.27 11.22 -7.88
N SER A 168 -3.62 12.21 -7.24
CA SER A 168 -3.89 12.64 -5.87
C SER A 168 -3.98 11.51 -4.85
N ARG A 169 -3.07 10.52 -4.94
CA ARG A 169 -3.09 9.35 -4.05
C ARG A 169 -1.71 8.73 -3.85
N GLN A 170 -1.61 7.97 -2.76
CA GLN A 170 -0.49 7.08 -2.47
C GLN A 170 -0.54 5.86 -3.40
N LEU A 171 0.64 5.44 -3.85
CA LEU A 171 0.82 4.35 -4.79
C LEU A 171 1.29 3.08 -4.08
N GLY A 172 0.79 1.93 -4.54
CA GLY A 172 1.23 0.60 -4.08
C GLY A 172 0.89 0.27 -2.63
N GLU A 173 -0.29 0.69 -2.16
CA GLU A 173 -0.82 0.36 -0.82
C GLU A 173 -2.21 -0.28 -0.90
N THR A 174 -2.80 -0.63 0.24
CA THR A 174 -4.01 -1.47 0.40
C THR A 174 -5.28 -1.00 -0.32
N ARG A 175 -5.32 0.24 -0.85
CA ARG A 175 -6.45 0.76 -1.65
C ARG A 175 -6.16 0.82 -3.16
N GLY A 176 -5.01 0.31 -3.60
CA GLY A 176 -4.59 0.26 -5.00
C GLY A 176 -4.80 -1.13 -5.62
N ASP A 177 -4.60 -1.22 -6.93
CA ASP A 177 -4.58 -2.49 -7.66
C ASP A 177 -3.29 -3.28 -7.31
N SER A 178 -3.39 -4.61 -7.23
CA SER A 178 -2.29 -5.49 -6.87
C SER A 178 -1.11 -5.42 -7.86
N SER A 179 -1.40 -5.20 -9.16
CA SER A 179 -0.38 -4.97 -10.18
C SER A 179 0.41 -3.69 -9.92
N GLU A 180 -0.26 -2.64 -9.46
CA GLU A 180 0.45 -1.41 -9.07
C GLU A 180 1.31 -1.64 -7.82
N ALA A 181 0.79 -2.34 -6.81
CA ALA A 181 1.55 -2.65 -5.61
C ALA A 181 2.83 -3.43 -5.95
N HIS A 182 2.72 -4.44 -6.82
CA HIS A 182 3.86 -5.20 -7.32
C HIS A 182 4.85 -4.32 -8.09
N PHE A 183 4.37 -3.45 -8.98
CA PHE A 183 5.23 -2.57 -9.76
C PHE A 183 5.97 -1.53 -8.88
N VAL A 184 5.27 -0.91 -7.94
CA VAL A 184 5.85 0.01 -6.95
C VAL A 184 6.87 -0.71 -6.07
N HIS A 185 6.60 -1.96 -5.68
CA HIS A 185 7.56 -2.80 -4.96
C HIS A 185 8.85 -3.01 -5.75
N GLY A 186 8.75 -3.28 -7.06
CA GLY A 186 9.92 -3.37 -7.95
C GLY A 186 10.74 -2.08 -8.03
N ILE A 187 10.07 -0.93 -8.05
CA ILE A 187 10.74 0.39 -7.99
C ILE A 187 11.49 0.55 -6.66
N LEU A 188 10.83 0.23 -5.55
CA LEU A 188 11.42 0.35 -4.22
C LEU A 188 12.62 -0.59 -4.06
N LYS A 189 12.52 -1.84 -4.51
CA LYS A 189 13.64 -2.79 -4.57
C LYS A 189 14.82 -2.23 -5.36
N THR A 190 14.55 -1.56 -6.48
CA THR A 190 15.59 -0.93 -7.30
C THR A 190 16.25 0.24 -6.55
N LEU A 191 15.47 1.07 -5.87
CA LEU A 191 15.98 2.19 -5.08
C LEU A 191 16.85 1.73 -3.91
N THR A 192 16.49 0.63 -3.26
CA THR A 192 17.15 0.14 -2.05
C THR A 192 18.21 -0.92 -2.30
N HIS A 193 18.36 -1.42 -3.54
CA HIS A 193 19.17 -2.60 -3.88
C HIS A 193 20.57 -2.59 -3.24
N ASP A 194 21.29 -1.49 -3.41
CA ASP A 194 22.71 -1.38 -3.04
C ASP A 194 22.94 -0.87 -1.60
N SER A 195 21.94 -0.91 -0.72
CA SER A 195 22.12 -0.50 0.69
C SER A 195 21.35 -1.33 1.69
N GLU A 196 22.06 -1.81 2.70
CA GLU A 196 21.50 -2.56 3.82
C GLU A 196 20.47 -1.73 4.61
N ILE A 197 20.75 -0.45 4.86
CA ILE A 197 19.81 0.48 5.52
C ILE A 197 18.54 0.64 4.67
N GLY A 198 18.70 0.72 3.34
CA GLY A 198 17.59 0.80 2.41
C GLY A 198 16.76 -0.49 2.39
N GLN A 199 17.42 -1.66 2.38
CA GLN A 199 16.77 -2.97 2.45
C GLN A 199 16.03 -3.17 3.76
N GLU A 200 16.59 -2.71 4.88
CA GLU A 200 15.93 -2.73 6.17
C GLU A 200 14.68 -1.83 6.18
N SER A 201 14.79 -0.63 5.60
CA SER A 201 13.63 0.26 5.42
C SER A 201 12.54 -0.39 4.55
N LEU A 202 12.92 -1.19 3.55
CA LEU A 202 11.98 -1.94 2.72
C LEU A 202 11.28 -3.06 3.51
N ARG A 203 12.03 -3.83 4.32
CA ARG A 203 11.45 -4.85 5.22
C ARG A 203 10.46 -4.23 6.21
N GLN A 204 10.79 -3.08 6.79
CA GLN A 204 9.89 -2.36 7.68
C GLN A 204 8.62 -1.89 6.96
N LYS A 205 8.73 -1.41 5.73
CA LYS A 205 7.55 -1.08 4.91
C LYS A 205 6.67 -2.31 4.67
N GLU A 206 7.27 -3.43 4.30
CA GLU A 206 6.55 -4.70 4.07
C GLU A 206 5.83 -5.16 5.35
N GLN A 207 6.51 -5.08 6.50
CA GLN A 207 5.92 -5.34 7.80
C GLN A 207 4.72 -4.42 8.06
N CYS A 208 4.86 -3.11 7.86
CA CYS A 208 3.75 -2.17 8.03
C CYS A 208 2.56 -2.52 7.14
N LEU A 209 2.78 -2.91 5.88
CA LEU A 209 1.69 -3.29 4.97
C LEU A 209 0.98 -4.57 5.43
N ARG A 210 1.74 -5.59 5.84
CA ARG A 210 1.21 -6.83 6.41
C ARG A 210 0.41 -6.55 7.68
N GLU A 211 0.92 -5.72 8.58
CA GLU A 211 0.27 -5.38 9.84
C GLU A 211 -1.06 -4.63 9.63
N ARG A 212 -1.14 -3.76 8.61
CA ARG A 212 -2.41 -3.12 8.23
C ARG A 212 -3.44 -4.14 7.73
N GLU A 213 -3.00 -5.13 6.97
CA GLU A 213 -3.87 -6.22 6.50
C GLU A 213 -4.37 -7.04 7.68
N LEU A 214 -3.48 -7.44 8.58
CA LEU A 214 -3.85 -8.13 9.83
C LEU A 214 -4.86 -7.34 10.65
N TYR A 215 -4.65 -6.04 10.86
CA TYR A 215 -5.66 -5.21 11.55
C TYR A 215 -7.00 -5.25 10.81
N ALA A 216 -6.98 -5.12 9.48
CA ALA A 216 -8.17 -5.10 8.67
C ALA A 216 -8.89 -6.45 8.59
N THR A 217 -8.23 -7.58 8.88
CA THR A 217 -8.84 -8.93 8.83
C THR A 217 -9.19 -9.47 10.22
N ASP A 218 -8.37 -9.17 11.22
CA ASP A 218 -8.33 -9.88 12.51
C ASP A 218 -8.65 -9.02 13.74
N ALA A 219 -8.87 -7.71 13.58
CA ALA A 219 -9.26 -6.84 14.68
C ALA A 219 -10.69 -6.30 14.51
N ASP A 220 -11.46 -6.29 15.59
CA ASP A 220 -12.70 -5.51 15.72
C ASP A 220 -13.79 -5.80 14.66
N ARG A 221 -13.85 -7.02 14.09
CA ARG A 221 -14.83 -7.40 13.06
C ARG A 221 -15.88 -8.38 13.55
N ALA A 222 -17.05 -8.37 12.90
CA ALA A 222 -18.09 -9.39 13.06
C ALA A 222 -17.51 -10.82 12.92
N SER A 223 -16.68 -11.04 11.89
CA SER A 223 -16.00 -12.32 11.68
C SER A 223 -15.24 -12.80 12.91
N VAL A 224 -14.62 -11.93 13.71
CA VAL A 224 -13.85 -12.32 14.90
C VAL A 224 -14.71 -13.02 15.99
N LEU A 225 -16.04 -12.77 16.07
CA LEU A 225 -16.91 -13.57 16.98
C LEU A 225 -17.46 -14.79 16.24
N GLU A 226 -17.72 -14.67 14.93
CA GLU A 226 -18.40 -15.70 14.15
C GLU A 226 -17.49 -16.88 13.82
N SER A 227 -16.21 -16.60 13.55
CA SER A 227 -15.23 -17.62 13.11
C SER A 227 -14.56 -18.34 14.26
N ASP A 228 -14.55 -17.77 15.47
CA ASP A 228 -13.94 -18.38 16.66
C ASP A 228 -14.64 -17.84 17.92
N PRO A 229 -15.27 -18.67 18.78
CA PRO A 229 -15.77 -18.20 20.07
C PRO A 229 -14.62 -17.75 21.00
N HIS A 230 -13.37 -18.07 20.65
CA HIS A 230 -12.18 -17.65 21.36
C HIS A 230 -11.55 -16.39 20.73
N TYR A 231 -11.50 -15.30 21.49
CA TYR A 231 -10.85 -14.06 21.10
C TYR A 231 -10.10 -13.45 22.29
N TYR A 232 -9.14 -12.57 21.99
CA TYR A 232 -8.30 -11.91 22.99
C TYR A 232 -8.67 -10.44 23.14
N PHE A 233 -8.54 -9.94 24.35
CA PHE A 233 -8.70 -8.52 24.66
C PHE A 233 -7.36 -7.79 24.62
N VAL A 234 -7.36 -6.64 23.95
CA VAL A 234 -6.21 -5.76 23.77
C VAL A 234 -6.57 -4.36 24.22
N ASP A 235 -5.62 -3.65 24.83
CA ASP A 235 -5.77 -2.21 25.10
C ASP A 235 -6.07 -1.46 23.79
N ARG A 236 -7.22 -0.79 23.74
CA ARG A 236 -7.73 -0.12 22.54
C ARG A 236 -6.83 1.03 22.09
N MET A 237 -6.31 1.81 23.04
CA MET A 237 -5.44 2.94 22.73
C MET A 237 -4.15 2.48 22.08
N TRP A 238 -3.56 1.40 22.61
CA TRP A 238 -2.39 0.78 22.05
C TRP A 238 -2.66 0.22 20.66
N LEU A 239 -3.73 -0.58 20.47
CA LEU A 239 -4.03 -1.19 19.17
C LEU A 239 -4.33 -0.12 18.10
N THR A 240 -5.07 0.93 18.46
CA THR A 240 -5.36 2.05 17.57
C THR A 240 -4.07 2.81 17.21
N THR A 241 -3.22 3.08 18.20
CA THR A 241 -1.93 3.76 17.98
C THR A 241 -1.01 2.90 17.12
N TRP A 242 -0.97 1.60 17.35
CA TRP A 242 -0.24 0.63 16.55
C TRP A 242 -0.68 0.70 15.09
N PHE A 243 -1.99 0.58 14.82
CA PHE A 243 -2.51 0.69 13.46
C PHE A 243 -2.18 2.06 12.81
N LEU A 244 -2.40 3.18 13.51
CA LEU A 244 -2.10 4.51 12.98
C LEU A 244 -0.61 4.69 12.64
N ARG A 245 0.29 4.17 13.46
CA ARG A 245 1.74 4.17 13.16
C ARG A 245 2.02 3.39 11.88
N THR A 246 1.42 2.21 11.71
CA THR A 246 1.60 1.44 10.47
C THR A 246 1.11 2.23 9.27
N CYS A 247 0.02 3.01 9.37
CA CYS A 247 -0.47 3.93 8.33
C CYS A 247 0.54 5.05 8.01
N ASP A 248 1.20 5.59 9.03
CA ASP A 248 2.28 6.56 8.87
C ASP A 248 3.56 5.93 8.30
N GLY A 249 3.64 4.60 8.21
CA GLY A 249 4.81 3.87 7.71
C GLY A 249 5.87 3.61 8.78
N ASP A 250 5.49 3.73 10.05
CA ASP A 250 6.32 3.44 11.20
C ASP A 250 5.82 2.15 11.88
N ILE A 251 6.74 1.29 12.32
CA ILE A 251 6.35 0.09 13.07
C ILE A 251 5.78 0.44 14.45
N GLY A 252 4.98 -0.49 14.98
CA GLY A 252 4.47 -0.48 16.34
C GLY A 252 5.55 -0.32 17.41
N LYS A 253 5.13 0.09 18.61
CA LYS A 253 5.98 0.09 19.80
C LYS A 253 5.36 -0.80 20.86
N GLY A 254 6.14 -1.73 21.39
CA GLY A 254 5.75 -2.57 22.51
C GLY A 254 6.24 -2.05 23.87
N PRO A 255 5.86 -2.73 24.95
CA PRO A 255 4.90 -3.85 24.99
C PRO A 255 3.43 -3.41 24.93
N ILE A 256 2.54 -4.38 24.71
CA ILE A 256 1.08 -4.19 24.81
C ILE A 256 0.72 -3.97 26.28
N PRO A 257 0.12 -2.82 26.67
CA PRO A 257 -0.10 -2.46 28.07
C PRO A 257 -1.43 -3.00 28.63
N ASN A 258 -1.66 -4.31 28.57
CA ASN A 258 -2.92 -4.92 29.05
C ASN A 258 -3.19 -4.75 30.55
N HIS A 259 -2.22 -4.34 31.36
CA HIS A 259 -2.47 -3.96 32.77
C HIS A 259 -3.52 -2.84 32.90
N THR A 260 -3.73 -2.00 31.87
CA THR A 260 -4.77 -0.97 31.85
C THR A 260 -6.19 -1.55 31.83
N LEU A 261 -6.33 -2.82 31.47
CA LEU A 261 -7.60 -3.53 31.41
C LEU A 261 -7.94 -4.25 32.73
N ALA A 262 -6.99 -4.31 33.67
CA ALA A 262 -7.18 -4.98 34.95
C ALA A 262 -8.15 -4.19 35.84
N GLY A 263 -9.11 -4.90 36.42
CA GLY A 263 -9.92 -4.47 37.55
C GLY A 263 -9.35 -4.99 38.87
N PRO A 264 -10.19 -5.07 39.93
CA PRO A 264 -9.81 -5.70 41.18
C PRO A 264 -9.35 -7.15 40.98
N ASP A 265 -8.39 -7.59 41.80
CA ASP A 265 -7.82 -8.95 41.77
C ASP A 265 -7.21 -9.37 40.43
N ASP A 266 -6.71 -8.41 39.64
CA ASP A 266 -6.07 -8.64 38.33
C ASP A 266 -6.97 -9.36 37.31
N LYS A 267 -8.29 -9.33 37.53
CA LYS A 267 -9.31 -9.79 36.57
C LYS A 267 -9.58 -8.72 35.54
N LEU A 268 -10.17 -9.09 34.40
CA LEU A 268 -10.61 -8.09 33.42
C LEU A 268 -11.64 -7.15 34.07
N ASN A 269 -11.52 -5.85 33.84
CA ASN A 269 -12.50 -4.90 34.34
C ASN A 269 -13.87 -5.12 33.67
N PRO A 270 -14.95 -5.47 34.40
CA PRO A 270 -16.29 -5.65 33.82
C PRO A 270 -16.88 -4.35 33.25
N ASP A 271 -16.38 -3.19 33.68
CA ASP A 271 -16.75 -1.87 33.17
C ASP A 271 -15.95 -1.44 31.94
N ALA A 272 -15.01 -2.27 31.48
CA ALA A 272 -14.33 -2.03 30.20
C ALA A 272 -15.36 -1.93 29.07
N ARG A 273 -15.12 -1.07 28.09
CA ARG A 273 -16.03 -0.90 26.94
C ARG A 273 -15.22 -0.86 25.64
N PRO A 274 -15.78 -1.39 24.53
CA PRO A 274 -15.16 -1.31 23.21
C PRO A 274 -15.19 0.11 22.60
N ARG A 275 -15.89 1.06 23.25
CA ARG A 275 -16.03 2.44 22.76
C ARG A 275 -15.16 3.40 23.57
N GLY A 276 -14.52 4.34 22.86
CA GLY A 276 -13.86 5.52 23.42
C GLY A 276 -12.33 5.46 23.45
N ASN A 277 -11.70 6.63 23.32
CA ASN A 277 -10.25 6.80 23.42
C ASN A 277 -9.86 7.15 24.86
N PHE A 278 -10.11 6.24 25.80
CA PHE A 278 -9.78 6.41 27.22
C PHE A 278 -9.09 5.15 27.77
N ALA A 279 -8.39 5.32 28.89
CA ALA A 279 -7.71 4.22 29.58
C ALA A 279 -8.73 3.18 30.08
N GLY A 280 -8.50 1.90 29.75
CA GLY A 280 -9.44 0.81 30.05
C GLY A 280 -10.45 0.51 28.92
N GLY A 281 -10.32 1.18 27.77
CA GLY A 281 -11.02 0.80 26.55
C GLY A 281 -10.45 -0.49 25.95
N ILE A 282 -11.32 -1.37 25.44
CA ILE A 282 -10.91 -2.65 24.87
C ILE A 282 -11.04 -2.70 23.35
N SER A 283 -10.22 -3.52 22.73
CA SER A 283 -10.37 -4.03 21.37
C SER A 283 -10.29 -5.55 21.41
N ILE A 284 -10.82 -6.20 20.39
CA ILE A 284 -10.84 -7.66 20.30
C ILE A 284 -10.11 -8.10 19.05
N VAL A 285 -9.31 -9.15 19.20
CA VAL A 285 -8.51 -9.69 18.10
C VAL A 285 -8.64 -11.20 18.04
N THR A 286 -8.42 -11.77 16.85
CA THR A 286 -8.32 -13.22 16.68
C THR A 286 -7.11 -13.77 17.43
N PRO A 287 -7.09 -15.07 17.78
CA PRO A 287 -5.91 -15.73 18.34
C PRO A 287 -4.65 -15.60 17.47
N TYR A 288 -4.83 -15.58 16.15
CA TYR A 288 -3.74 -15.42 15.20
C TYR A 288 -3.06 -14.05 15.34
N LEU A 289 -3.85 -12.97 15.33
CA LEU A 289 -3.31 -11.62 15.52
C LEU A 289 -2.73 -11.45 16.92
N TRP A 290 -3.41 -11.95 17.97
CA TRP A 290 -2.88 -11.88 19.34
C TRP A 290 -1.48 -12.46 19.46
N LYS A 291 -1.28 -13.68 18.94
CA LYS A 291 0.03 -14.34 18.95
C LYS A 291 1.09 -13.50 18.24
N TYR A 292 0.79 -13.00 17.04
CA TYR A 292 1.70 -12.13 16.31
C TYR A 292 2.11 -10.90 17.13
N LEU A 293 1.14 -10.21 17.75
CA LEU A 293 1.40 -9.00 18.51
C LEU A 293 2.27 -9.27 19.75
N VAL A 294 1.99 -10.33 20.51
CA VAL A 294 2.78 -10.70 21.69
C VAL A 294 4.19 -11.14 21.31
N ASP A 295 4.34 -11.98 20.28
CA ASP A 295 5.65 -12.45 19.81
C ASP A 295 6.51 -11.28 19.29
N THR A 296 5.89 -10.28 18.66
CA THR A 296 6.59 -9.14 18.05
C THR A 296 6.87 -8.00 19.03
N TYR A 297 5.92 -7.67 19.90
CA TYR A 297 5.97 -6.46 20.73
C TYR A 297 6.08 -6.76 22.24
N GLY A 298 5.76 -7.98 22.67
CA GLY A 298 5.69 -8.34 24.08
C GLY A 298 4.42 -7.84 24.77
N LEU A 299 4.20 -8.34 25.99
CA LEU A 299 3.01 -8.07 26.81
C LEU A 299 3.42 -7.47 28.16
N SER A 300 2.66 -6.48 28.64
CA SER A 300 2.74 -5.91 29.98
C SER A 300 1.37 -6.03 30.67
N GLY A 301 1.30 -6.87 31.70
CA GLY A 301 0.05 -7.26 32.36
C GLY A 301 -0.39 -8.67 31.98
N ASN A 302 -1.66 -8.97 32.23
CA ASN A 302 -2.21 -10.31 32.01
C ASN A 302 -2.82 -10.48 30.60
N VAL A 303 -2.91 -11.74 30.19
CA VAL A 303 -3.68 -12.16 29.03
C VAL A 303 -5.14 -12.23 29.44
N TYR A 304 -6.02 -11.61 28.66
CA TYR A 304 -7.46 -11.71 28.85
C TYR A 304 -8.11 -12.21 27.57
N THR A 305 -9.07 -13.11 27.73
CA THR A 305 -9.73 -13.86 26.66
C THR A 305 -11.24 -13.85 26.84
N SER A 306 -11.97 -14.28 25.82
CA SER A 306 -13.42 -14.48 25.91
C SER A 306 -13.84 -15.47 27.01
N ASP A 307 -12.95 -16.33 27.51
CA ASP A 307 -13.23 -17.24 28.61
C ASP A 307 -13.26 -16.54 29.98
N ASP A 308 -12.58 -15.41 30.12
CA ASP A 308 -12.46 -14.64 31.38
C ASP A 308 -13.72 -13.81 31.69
N ILE A 309 -14.60 -13.64 30.71
CA ILE A 309 -15.82 -12.84 30.80
C ILE A 309 -17.07 -13.71 30.94
N LYS A 310 -17.01 -14.90 31.54
CA LYS A 310 -18.17 -15.80 31.69
C LYS A 310 -19.09 -15.46 32.88
N GLY A 311 -18.60 -14.69 33.85
CA GLY A 311 -19.36 -14.32 35.05
C GLY A 311 -20.58 -13.42 34.76
N PRO A 312 -21.59 -13.40 35.66
CA PRO A 312 -22.76 -12.52 35.53
C PRO A 312 -22.39 -11.03 35.50
N GLU A 313 -21.30 -10.63 36.17
CA GLU A 313 -20.78 -9.27 36.20
C GLU A 313 -20.35 -8.74 34.81
N TYR A 314 -20.06 -9.64 33.86
CA TYR A 314 -19.65 -9.26 32.49
C TYR A 314 -20.81 -9.23 31.48
N CYS A 315 -22.07 -9.41 31.91
CA CYS A 315 -23.23 -9.41 31.01
C CYS A 315 -23.28 -8.16 30.11
N GLU A 316 -23.11 -6.97 30.70
CA GLU A 316 -23.12 -5.71 29.95
C GLU A 316 -21.96 -5.59 28.98
N LEU A 317 -20.76 -6.03 29.38
CA LEU A 317 -19.58 -6.02 28.52
C LEU A 317 -19.79 -6.93 27.30
N ARG A 318 -20.29 -8.16 27.51
CA ARG A 318 -20.60 -9.10 26.41
C ARG A 318 -21.62 -8.51 25.45
N GLN A 319 -22.69 -7.91 25.96
CA GLN A 319 -23.69 -7.24 25.13
C GLN A 319 -23.06 -6.07 24.36
N SER A 320 -22.23 -5.26 25.01
CA SER A 320 -21.56 -4.13 24.37
C SER A 320 -20.61 -4.56 23.25
N ILE A 321 -19.90 -5.68 23.41
CA ILE A 321 -19.05 -6.27 22.36
C ILE A 321 -19.91 -6.72 21.18
N ALA A 322 -21.04 -7.39 21.42
CA ALA A 322 -21.96 -7.82 20.38
C ALA A 322 -22.55 -6.64 19.61
N ASP A 323 -23.03 -5.61 20.32
CA ASP A 323 -23.68 -4.43 19.72
C ASP A 323 -22.71 -3.53 18.95
N TRP A 324 -21.45 -3.47 19.38
CA TRP A 324 -20.41 -2.70 18.70
C TRP A 324 -20.19 -3.16 17.25
N ARG A 325 -20.53 -4.41 16.92
CA ARG A 325 -20.34 -5.01 15.59
C ARG A 325 -21.42 -4.66 14.57
N LEU A 326 -22.44 -3.89 14.96
CA LEU A 326 -23.59 -3.56 14.13
C LEU A 326 -23.59 -2.13 13.56
N ASN A 327 -22.58 -1.30 13.88
CA ASN A 327 -22.50 0.11 13.43
C ASN A 327 -21.27 0.40 12.58
#